data_AF-A0A836FM38-F1
#
_entry.id   AF-A0A836FM38-F1
#
_cell.length_a   1.000
_cell.length_b   1.000
_cell.length_c   1.000
_cell.angle_alpha   90.00
_cell.angle_beta   90.00
_cell.angle_gamma   90.00
#
_symmetry.space_group_name_H-M   'P 1'
#
loop_
_entity.id
_entity.type
_entity.pdbx_description
1 polymer ?
#
loop_
_entity_poly.entity_id
_entity_poly.type
_entity_poly.pdbx_seq_one_letter_code
_entity_poly.pdbx_strand_id
1 'polypeptide(L)'
;MCFEMCEGIVSSQSERQPHPFHQLKCSRSIRNRAAVVYHLTCAKLQIKVPQDVLFSASLSYALNISRMSAKCPTLGQLRSVSNETDIVAVEMLIFEFVRPHVVLIEGCLRLELKRLVVHRPLPLNVRECVGRVAIALSDTLYACHYCLYPEAAARACLLKACERLSVDVNLATLPDEFRTPRVAEICAYLSALE
;
A
#
# COMPACT_ATOMS: atom_id res chain seq x y z
N MET A 1 -28.91 0.28 27.17
CA MET A 1 -27.48 0.60 26.96
C MET A 1 -27.32 0.91 25.48
N CYS A 2 -27.16 2.20 25.17
CA CYS A 2 -27.08 2.68 23.79
C CYS A 2 -25.68 2.43 23.23
N PHE A 3 -25.62 1.87 22.03
CA PHE A 3 -24.41 1.76 21.22
C PHE A 3 -24.19 3.10 20.53
N GLU A 4 -23.14 3.83 20.91
CA GLU A 4 -22.62 4.93 20.09
C GLU A 4 -21.60 4.36 19.12
N MET A 5 -21.99 4.33 17.85
CA MET A 5 -21.08 4.18 16.72
C MET A 5 -20.22 5.44 16.64
N CYS A 6 -18.92 5.33 16.93
CA CYS A 6 -17.98 6.37 16.56
C CYS A 6 -17.74 6.32 15.05
N GLU A 7 -18.56 7.06 14.32
CA GLU A 7 -18.17 7.68 13.06
C GLU A 7 -16.92 8.54 13.28
N GLY A 8 -15.99 8.51 12.32
CA GLY A 8 -14.83 9.39 12.33
C GLY A 8 -13.51 8.67 12.12
N ILE A 9 -13.31 8.08 10.93
CA ILE A 9 -11.96 8.12 10.36
C ILE A 9 -11.73 9.60 10.09
N VAL A 10 -11.09 10.27 11.05
CA VAL A 10 -10.66 11.65 10.89
C VAL A 10 -9.67 11.65 9.73
N SER A 11 -10.17 12.02 8.56
CA SER A 11 -9.40 12.57 7.45
C SER A 11 -8.80 13.87 7.95
N SER A 12 -7.72 13.77 8.73
CA SER A 12 -6.90 14.92 9.01
C SER A 12 -6.11 15.22 7.74
N GLN A 13 -6.31 16.44 7.24
CA GLN A 13 -5.50 17.11 6.24
C GLN A 13 -4.07 17.35 6.78
N SER A 14 -3.39 16.28 7.22
CA SER A 14 -2.07 16.33 7.81
C SER A 14 -1.04 16.15 6.71
N GLU A 15 -0.82 17.23 5.95
CA GLU A 15 0.35 17.54 5.13
C GLU A 15 0.80 16.49 4.10
N ARG A 16 1.32 17.01 2.99
CA ARG A 16 2.01 16.27 1.92
C ARG A 16 3.35 15.68 2.41
N GLN A 17 3.39 15.11 3.62
CA GLN A 17 4.58 14.45 4.13
C GLN A 17 4.66 13.06 3.48
N PRO A 18 5.78 12.73 2.81
CA PRO A 18 5.99 11.40 2.30
C PRO A 18 5.91 10.42 3.47
N HIS A 19 5.07 9.39 3.34
CA HIS A 19 4.89 8.36 4.36
C HIS A 19 6.26 7.94 4.93
N PRO A 20 6.41 7.77 6.25
CA PRO A 20 7.72 7.53 6.87
C PRO A 20 8.45 6.34 6.25
N PHE A 21 7.73 5.37 5.68
CA PHE A 21 8.32 4.26 4.92
C PHE A 21 9.12 4.72 3.70
N HIS A 22 8.73 5.76 2.94
CA HIS A 22 9.47 6.21 1.75
C HIS A 22 10.86 6.76 2.05
N GLN A 23 11.10 7.23 3.28
CA GLN A 23 12.38 7.78 3.73
C GLN A 23 13.37 6.68 4.16
N LEU A 24 12.91 5.42 4.26
CA LEU A 24 13.77 4.31 4.64
C LEU A 24 14.84 4.01 3.59
N LYS A 25 16.07 3.83 4.06
CA LYS A 25 17.21 3.33 3.27
C LYS A 25 17.15 1.80 3.15
N CYS A 26 16.15 1.28 2.44
CA CYS A 26 16.02 -0.15 2.10
C CYS A 26 15.31 -0.34 0.74
N SER A 27 15.21 -1.59 0.28
CA SER A 27 14.58 -1.89 -1.02
C SER A 27 13.09 -1.53 -1.00
N ARG A 28 12.56 -1.13 -2.16
CA ARG A 28 11.15 -0.77 -2.33
C ARG A 28 10.20 -1.88 -1.86
N SER A 29 10.51 -3.14 -2.19
CA SER A 29 9.74 -4.30 -1.75
C SER A 29 9.63 -4.41 -0.22
N ILE A 30 10.73 -4.16 0.51
CA ILE A 30 10.74 -4.19 1.98
C ILE A 30 9.89 -3.04 2.53
N ARG A 31 10.03 -1.83 1.99
CA ARG A 31 9.23 -0.66 2.39
C ARG A 31 7.74 -0.89 2.22
N ASN A 32 7.34 -1.40 1.05
CA ASN A 32 5.96 -1.67 0.71
C ASN A 32 5.35 -2.76 1.60
N ARG A 33 6.12 -3.83 1.89
CA ARG A 33 5.70 -4.86 2.85
C ARG A 33 5.50 -4.29 4.24
N ALA A 34 6.45 -3.48 4.73
CA ALA A 34 6.34 -2.84 6.04
C ALA A 34 5.11 -1.93 6.13
N ALA A 35 4.80 -1.18 5.06
CA ALA A 35 3.59 -0.37 4.98
C ALA A 35 2.30 -1.18 5.08
N VAL A 36 2.20 -2.28 4.33
CA VAL A 36 1.02 -3.15 4.40
C VAL A 36 0.87 -3.78 5.79
N VAL A 37 1.97 -4.26 6.37
CA VAL A 37 1.98 -4.81 7.73
C VAL A 37 1.51 -3.76 8.74
N TYR A 38 2.03 -2.53 8.66
CA TYR A 38 1.64 -1.42 9.52
C TYR A 38 0.13 -1.15 9.44
N HIS A 39 -0.40 -0.94 8.23
CA HIS A 39 -1.81 -0.65 8.03
C HIS A 39 -2.72 -1.83 8.43
N LEU A 40 -2.28 -3.06 8.18
CA LEU A 40 -3.02 -4.26 8.56
C LEU A 40 -3.11 -4.38 10.09
N THR A 41 -1.99 -4.13 10.78
CA THR A 41 -1.93 -4.15 12.25
C THR A 41 -2.84 -3.08 12.85
N CYS A 42 -2.79 -1.84 12.34
CA CYS A 42 -3.70 -0.77 12.75
C CYS A 42 -5.17 -1.17 12.57
N ALA A 43 -5.52 -1.76 11.43
CA ALA A 43 -6.90 -2.12 11.11
C ALA A 43 -7.43 -3.32 11.91
N LYS A 44 -6.56 -4.24 12.34
CA LYS A 44 -6.97 -5.52 12.95
C LYS A 44 -6.79 -5.59 14.46
N LEU A 45 -5.71 -5.04 14.99
CA LEU A 45 -5.32 -5.28 16.38
C LEU A 45 -5.68 -4.12 17.32
N GLN A 46 -6.05 -2.94 16.79
CA GLN A 46 -6.43 -1.75 17.57
C GLN A 46 -5.47 -1.47 18.76
N ILE A 47 -4.17 -1.75 18.58
CA ILE A 47 -3.18 -1.65 19.66
C ILE A 47 -2.89 -0.18 19.92
N LYS A 48 -2.91 0.22 21.20
CA LYS A 48 -2.50 1.55 21.64
C LYS A 48 -1.01 1.56 21.96
N VAL A 49 -0.18 1.66 20.92
CA VAL A 49 1.28 1.83 21.03
C VAL A 49 1.73 3.11 20.31
N PRO A 50 2.87 3.68 20.70
CA PRO A 50 3.50 4.76 19.94
C PRO A 50 3.71 4.37 18.46
N GLN A 51 3.56 5.34 17.55
CA GLN A 51 3.63 5.09 16.11
C GLN A 51 5.03 4.64 15.67
N ASP A 52 6.09 5.14 16.31
CA ASP A 52 7.48 4.74 16.08
C ASP A 52 7.74 3.29 16.48
N VAL A 53 7.14 2.81 17.58
CA VAL A 53 7.17 1.41 18.00
C VAL A 53 6.52 0.52 16.94
N LEU A 54 5.30 0.86 16.50
CA LEU A 54 4.58 0.08 15.49
C LEU A 54 5.29 0.10 14.13
N PHE A 55 5.84 1.24 13.75
CA PHE A 55 6.62 1.41 12.52
C PHE A 55 7.89 0.54 12.55
N SER A 56 8.62 0.56 13.67
CA SER A 56 9.82 -0.24 13.88
C SER A 56 9.52 -1.74 13.84
N ALA A 57 8.46 -2.18 14.52
CA ALA A 57 8.03 -3.57 14.53
C ALA A 57 7.61 -4.05 13.12
N SER A 58 6.87 -3.22 12.38
CA SER A 58 6.45 -3.54 11.01
C SER A 58 7.63 -3.66 10.04
N LEU A 59 8.64 -2.78 10.19
CA LEU A 59 9.87 -2.86 9.41
C LEU A 59 10.72 -4.07 9.79
N SER A 60 10.86 -4.35 11.09
CA SER A 60 11.57 -5.52 11.64
C SER A 60 10.97 -6.81 11.06
N TYR A 61 9.64 -6.95 11.12
CA TYR A 61 8.92 -8.06 10.53
C TYR A 61 9.16 -8.19 9.02
N ALA A 62 9.03 -7.10 8.25
CA ALA A 62 9.22 -7.12 6.80
C ALA A 62 10.64 -7.54 6.39
N LEU A 63 11.66 -7.15 7.15
CA LEU A 63 13.05 -7.57 6.96
C LEU A 63 13.22 -9.06 7.25
N ASN A 64 12.65 -9.53 8.37
CA ASN A 64 12.74 -10.93 8.82
C ASN A 64 12.11 -11.89 7.80
N ILE A 65 10.89 -11.61 7.32
CA ILE A 65 10.22 -12.49 6.34
C ILE A 65 10.93 -12.53 4.98
N SER A 66 11.63 -11.45 4.62
CA SER A 66 12.31 -11.33 3.34
C SER A 66 13.64 -12.08 3.30
N ARG A 67 14.06 -12.71 4.42
CA ARG A 67 15.38 -13.35 4.61
C ARG A 67 16.54 -12.43 4.22
N MET A 68 16.31 -11.12 4.19
CA MET A 68 17.29 -10.10 3.89
C MET A 68 17.78 -9.51 5.21
N SER A 69 18.37 -10.35 6.05
CA SER A 69 18.98 -9.97 7.33
C SER A 69 20.27 -9.12 7.17
N ALA A 70 20.31 -8.27 6.15
CA ALA A 70 21.34 -7.26 5.99
C ALA A 70 20.85 -5.97 6.66
N LYS A 71 21.23 -5.81 7.93
CA LYS A 71 21.15 -4.61 8.78
C LYS A 71 20.65 -3.36 8.04
N CYS A 72 19.33 -3.13 8.03
CA CYS A 72 18.79 -1.83 7.59
C CYS A 72 19.27 -0.77 8.60
N PRO A 73 20.10 0.22 8.22
CA PRO A 73 20.63 1.21 9.16
C PRO A 73 19.51 1.98 9.88
N THR A 74 18.38 2.16 9.17
CA THR A 74 17.19 2.82 9.69
C THR A 74 16.54 2.06 10.84
N LEU A 75 16.57 0.71 10.83
CA LEU A 75 16.04 -0.08 11.96
C LEU A 75 16.86 0.13 13.23
N GLY A 76 18.19 0.21 13.10
CA GLY A 76 19.08 0.50 14.23
C GLY A 76 18.84 1.90 14.83
N GLN A 77 18.62 2.90 13.96
CA GLN A 77 18.27 4.25 14.39
C GLN A 77 16.92 4.29 15.10
N LEU A 78 15.89 3.66 14.55
CA LEU A 78 14.56 3.64 15.15
C LEU A 78 14.55 2.90 16.49
N ARG A 79 15.24 1.76 16.60
CA ARG A 79 15.38 1.04 17.88
C ARG A 79 16.11 1.84 18.96
N SER A 80 16.96 2.80 18.58
CA SER A 80 17.69 3.63 19.56
C SER A 80 16.83 4.70 20.23
N VAL A 81 15.69 5.07 19.62
CA VAL A 81 14.76 6.08 20.15
C VAL A 81 13.48 5.51 20.73
N SER A 82 13.21 4.22 20.49
CA SER A 82 11.97 3.54 20.91
C SER A 82 12.26 2.45 21.95
N ASN A 83 11.27 2.12 22.79
CA ASN A 83 11.41 1.04 23.77
C ASN A 83 11.52 -0.32 23.05
N GLU A 84 12.70 -0.96 23.13
CA GLU A 84 12.98 -2.23 22.46
C GLU A 84 12.04 -3.35 22.93
N THR A 85 11.65 -3.36 24.21
CA THR A 85 10.71 -4.37 24.74
C THR A 85 9.34 -4.26 24.09
N ASP A 86 8.84 -3.05 23.90
CA ASP A 86 7.54 -2.81 23.25
C ASP A 86 7.59 -3.18 21.76
N ILE A 87 8.71 -2.88 21.09
CA ILE A 87 8.92 -3.27 19.69
C ILE A 87 8.85 -4.79 19.54
N VAL A 88 9.57 -5.53 20.40
CA VAL A 88 9.57 -6.99 20.36
C VAL A 88 8.18 -7.55 20.66
N ALA A 89 7.47 -7.02 21.64
CA ALA A 89 6.10 -7.44 21.95
C ALA A 89 5.14 -7.23 20.76
N VAL A 90 5.20 -6.05 20.12
CA VAL A 90 4.40 -5.76 18.92
C VAL A 90 4.82 -6.65 17.74
N GLU A 91 6.12 -6.92 17.57
CA GLU A 91 6.60 -7.83 16.52
C GLU A 91 6.04 -9.25 16.70
N MET A 92 5.99 -9.76 17.93
CA MET A 92 5.38 -11.05 18.24
C MET A 92 3.88 -11.05 17.91
N LEU A 93 3.14 -9.98 18.25
CA LEU A 93 1.73 -9.84 17.87
C LEU A 93 1.56 -9.82 16.34
N ILE A 94 2.38 -9.04 15.63
CA ILE A 94 2.35 -9.01 14.16
C ILE A 94 2.58 -10.42 13.60
N PHE A 95 3.53 -11.18 14.16
CA PHE A 95 3.82 -12.53 13.71
C PHE A 95 2.64 -13.50 13.85
N GLU A 96 1.90 -13.42 14.94
CA GLU A 96 0.70 -14.24 15.19
C GLU A 96 -0.44 -13.93 14.22
N PHE A 97 -0.62 -12.66 13.84
CA PHE A 97 -1.82 -12.21 13.12
C PHE A 97 -1.63 -11.94 11.63
N VAL A 98 -0.41 -11.56 11.21
CA VAL A 98 -0.13 -11.23 9.81
C VAL A 98 0.34 -12.48 9.08
N ARG A 99 -0.36 -12.83 8.00
CA ARG A 99 0.05 -13.94 7.13
C ARG A 99 1.44 -13.65 6.53
N PRO A 100 2.31 -14.65 6.43
CA PRO A 100 3.66 -14.48 5.88
C PRO A 100 3.68 -14.01 4.42
N HIS A 101 2.56 -14.11 3.71
CA HIS A 101 2.42 -13.81 2.29
C HIS A 101 1.59 -12.57 2.08
N VAL A 102 2.16 -11.41 2.44
CA VAL A 102 1.60 -10.11 2.10
C VAL A 102 1.63 -9.92 0.58
N VAL A 103 0.47 -9.66 -0.02
CA VAL A 103 0.34 -9.35 -1.46
C VAL A 103 0.56 -7.85 -1.67
N LEU A 104 1.47 -7.52 -2.58
CA LEU A 104 1.81 -6.15 -2.94
C LEU A 104 1.05 -5.71 -4.20
N ILE A 105 0.75 -4.41 -4.31
CA ILE A 105 0.06 -3.80 -5.46
C ILE A 105 0.81 -4.11 -6.76
N GLU A 106 2.15 -3.97 -6.76
CA GLU A 106 2.99 -4.29 -7.92
C GLU A 106 2.91 -5.76 -8.35
N GLY A 107 2.64 -6.67 -7.41
CA GLY A 107 2.39 -8.08 -7.71
C GLY A 107 1.11 -8.29 -8.50
N CYS A 108 0.10 -7.45 -8.28
CA CYS A 108 -1.18 -7.48 -8.99
C CYS A 108 -1.14 -6.75 -10.35
N LEU A 109 -0.29 -5.72 -10.50
CA LEU A 109 -0.26 -4.86 -11.69
C LEU A 109 -0.08 -5.64 -12.99
N ARG A 110 0.79 -6.65 -13.04
CA ARG A 110 1.04 -7.43 -14.27
C ARG A 110 -0.22 -8.18 -14.73
N LEU A 111 -0.94 -8.78 -13.79
CA LEU A 111 -2.15 -9.55 -14.08
C LEU A 111 -3.27 -8.61 -14.55
N GLU A 112 -3.49 -7.53 -13.82
CA GLU A 112 -4.54 -6.56 -14.14
C GLU A 112 -4.25 -5.79 -15.43
N LEU A 113 -2.99 -5.48 -15.74
CA LEU A 113 -2.61 -4.90 -17.03
C LEU A 113 -2.88 -5.88 -18.17
N LYS A 114 -2.61 -7.18 -17.98
CA LYS A 114 -2.96 -8.19 -18.99
C LYS A 114 -4.47 -8.22 -19.22
N ARG A 115 -5.28 -8.18 -18.15
CA ARG A 115 -6.74 -8.12 -18.25
C ARG A 115 -7.19 -6.87 -19.00
N LEU A 116 -6.69 -5.70 -18.64
CA LEU A 116 -6.99 -4.44 -19.34
C LEU A 116 -6.67 -4.53 -20.84
N VAL A 117 -5.49 -5.04 -21.20
CA VAL A 117 -5.05 -5.13 -22.61
C VAL A 117 -5.86 -6.12 -23.44
N VAL A 118 -6.47 -7.13 -22.82
CA VAL A 118 -7.39 -8.05 -23.52
C VAL A 118 -8.64 -7.31 -24.01
N HIS A 119 -9.19 -6.42 -23.19
CA HIS A 119 -10.40 -5.67 -23.53
C HIS A 119 -10.12 -4.38 -24.29
N ARG A 120 -8.95 -3.78 -24.06
CA ARG A 120 -8.46 -2.61 -24.77
C ARG A 120 -7.04 -2.90 -25.28
N PRO A 121 -6.89 -3.44 -26.50
CA PRO A 121 -5.57 -3.68 -27.08
C PRO A 121 -4.76 -2.38 -27.14
N LEU A 122 -3.55 -2.41 -26.58
CA LEU A 122 -2.62 -1.28 -26.57
C LEU A 122 -1.35 -1.63 -27.34
N PRO A 123 -0.79 -0.70 -28.13
CA PRO A 123 0.56 -0.83 -28.66
C PRO A 123 1.58 -1.10 -27.53
N LEU A 124 2.64 -1.86 -27.83
CA LEU A 124 3.61 -2.32 -26.81
C LEU A 124 4.23 -1.15 -26.03
N ASN A 125 4.65 -0.09 -26.73
CA ASN A 125 5.21 1.11 -26.12
C ASN A 125 4.22 1.80 -25.16
N VAL A 126 2.95 1.94 -25.56
CA VAL A 126 1.90 2.51 -24.71
C VAL A 126 1.65 1.64 -23.49
N ARG A 127 1.61 0.32 -23.66
CA ARG A 127 1.46 -0.64 -22.58
C ARG A 127 2.58 -0.53 -21.54
N GLU A 128 3.83 -0.37 -21.98
CA GLU A 128 4.97 -0.16 -21.09
C GLU A 128 4.86 1.17 -20.32
N CYS A 129 4.47 2.25 -21.00
CA CYS A 129 4.22 3.55 -20.36
C CYS A 129 3.12 3.46 -19.30
N VAL A 130 1.97 2.83 -19.61
CA VAL A 130 0.88 2.60 -18.67
C VAL A 130 1.38 1.83 -17.45
N GLY A 131 2.14 0.74 -17.67
CA GLY A 131 2.71 -0.04 -16.58
C GLY A 131 3.64 0.78 -15.67
N ARG A 132 4.52 1.61 -16.24
CA ARG A 132 5.44 2.45 -15.46
C ARG A 132 4.71 3.52 -14.65
N VAL A 133 3.72 4.19 -15.26
CA VAL A 133 2.92 5.21 -14.55
C VAL A 133 2.09 4.55 -13.45
N ALA A 134 1.48 3.39 -13.70
CA ALA A 134 0.72 2.66 -12.68
C ALA A 134 1.60 2.22 -11.49
N ILE A 135 2.84 1.78 -11.76
CA ILE A 135 3.84 1.48 -10.73
C ILE A 135 4.20 2.74 -9.92
N ALA A 136 4.35 3.90 -10.56
CA ALA A 136 4.65 5.13 -9.85
C ALA A 136 3.46 5.59 -8.98
N LEU A 137 2.24 5.47 -9.50
CA LEU A 137 1.01 5.76 -8.77
C LEU A 137 0.83 4.84 -7.55
N SER A 138 1.17 3.55 -7.66
CA SER A 138 0.98 2.63 -6.54
C SER A 138 1.80 3.00 -5.30
N ASP A 139 2.92 3.72 -5.46
CA ASP A 139 3.72 4.18 -4.34
C ASP A 139 2.94 5.10 -3.40
N THR A 140 2.04 5.94 -3.91
CA THR A 140 1.23 6.84 -3.07
C THR A 140 0.20 6.07 -2.25
N LEU A 141 -0.23 4.89 -2.72
CA LEU A 141 -1.24 4.08 -2.04
C LEU A 141 -0.66 3.32 -0.84
N TYR A 142 0.66 3.09 -0.79
CA TYR A 142 1.33 2.54 0.39
C TYR A 142 1.40 3.52 1.57
N ALA A 143 1.07 4.79 1.34
CA ALA A 143 0.96 5.77 2.42
C ALA A 143 -0.35 5.68 3.22
N CYS A 144 -1.28 4.83 2.79
CA CYS A 144 -2.63 4.78 3.35
C CYS A 144 -3.23 3.37 3.30
N HIS A 145 -4.44 3.25 3.83
CA HIS A 145 -5.14 1.97 3.93
C HIS A 145 -5.49 1.32 2.58
N TYR A 146 -5.41 2.04 1.46
CA TYR A 146 -5.68 1.46 0.14
C TYR A 146 -4.70 0.36 -0.27
N CYS A 147 -3.49 0.32 0.30
CA CYS A 147 -2.56 -0.79 0.09
C CYS A 147 -3.07 -2.14 0.61
N LEU A 148 -4.10 -2.16 1.47
CA LEU A 148 -4.76 -3.37 1.95
C LEU A 148 -5.67 -4.02 0.88
N TYR A 149 -5.91 -3.34 -0.24
CA TYR A 149 -6.74 -3.82 -1.35
C TYR A 149 -5.91 -3.88 -2.65
N PRO A 150 -4.88 -4.74 -2.73
CA PRO A 150 -3.85 -4.65 -3.76
C PRO A 150 -4.37 -4.81 -5.19
N GLU A 151 -5.39 -5.65 -5.41
CA GLU A 151 -6.01 -5.78 -6.72
C GLU A 151 -6.82 -4.55 -7.15
N ALA A 152 -7.64 -4.00 -6.24
CA ALA A 152 -8.43 -2.80 -6.52
C ALA A 152 -7.50 -1.59 -6.73
N ALA A 153 -6.46 -1.47 -5.91
CA ALA A 153 -5.40 -0.47 -6.06
C ALA A 153 -4.70 -0.60 -7.42
N ALA A 154 -4.31 -1.81 -7.82
CA ALA A 154 -3.68 -2.05 -9.12
C ALA A 154 -4.60 -1.64 -10.29
N ARG A 155 -5.89 -2.00 -10.25
CA ARG A 155 -6.87 -1.59 -11.27
C ARG A 155 -7.02 -0.08 -11.32
N ALA A 156 -7.16 0.59 -10.18
CA ALA A 156 -7.27 2.04 -10.09
C ALA A 156 -6.01 2.75 -10.64
N CYS A 157 -4.81 2.29 -10.26
CA CYS A 157 -3.55 2.81 -10.80
C CYS A 157 -3.46 2.66 -12.32
N LEU A 158 -3.95 1.55 -12.88
CA LEU A 158 -3.95 1.33 -14.34
C LEU A 158 -4.93 2.27 -15.05
N LEU A 159 -6.15 2.42 -14.52
CA LEU A 159 -7.14 3.35 -15.09
C LEU A 159 -6.62 4.80 -15.05
N LYS A 160 -6.02 5.22 -13.93
CA LYS A 160 -5.40 6.54 -13.80
C LYS A 160 -4.17 6.72 -14.68
N ALA A 161 -3.36 5.68 -14.86
CA ALA A 161 -2.26 5.72 -15.82
C ALA A 161 -2.77 5.90 -17.26
N CYS A 162 -3.85 5.22 -17.64
CA CYS A 162 -4.48 5.42 -18.94
C CYS A 162 -4.99 6.86 -19.11
N GLU A 163 -5.70 7.40 -18.12
CA GLU A 163 -6.19 8.79 -18.11
C GLU A 163 -5.04 9.80 -18.29
N ARG A 164 -3.96 9.69 -17.51
CA ARG A 164 -2.78 10.56 -17.61
C ARG A 164 -2.08 10.49 -18.96
N LEU A 165 -2.14 9.33 -19.62
CA LEU A 165 -1.54 9.10 -20.92
C LEU A 165 -2.53 9.36 -22.07
N SER A 166 -3.71 9.92 -21.79
CA SER A 166 -4.78 10.16 -22.77
C SER A 166 -5.16 8.90 -23.57
N VAL A 167 -5.08 7.74 -22.92
CA VAL A 167 -5.52 6.46 -23.49
C VAL A 167 -7.01 6.32 -23.22
N ASP A 168 -7.81 6.40 -24.29
CA ASP A 168 -9.25 6.18 -24.20
C ASP A 168 -9.55 4.72 -23.83
N VAL A 169 -10.14 4.53 -22.66
CA VAL A 169 -10.66 3.23 -22.20
C VAL A 169 -12.10 3.39 -21.73
N ASN A 170 -12.99 2.67 -22.42
CA ASN A 170 -14.40 2.62 -22.09
C ASN A 170 -14.63 1.65 -20.93
N LEU A 171 -14.91 2.18 -19.73
CA LEU A 171 -15.15 1.37 -18.52
C LEU A 171 -16.29 0.36 -18.67
N ALA A 172 -17.28 0.62 -19.52
CA ALA A 172 -18.39 -0.31 -19.77
C ALA A 172 -17.95 -1.59 -20.50
N THR A 173 -16.81 -1.56 -21.19
CA THR A 173 -16.25 -2.71 -21.92
C THR A 173 -15.28 -3.54 -21.08
N LEU A 174 -14.91 -3.05 -19.89
CA LEU A 174 -14.03 -3.74 -18.96
C LEU A 174 -14.81 -4.73 -18.07
N PRO A 175 -14.12 -5.75 -17.53
CA PRO A 175 -14.67 -6.63 -16.50
C PRO A 175 -15.24 -5.85 -15.30
N ASP A 176 -16.27 -6.40 -14.66
CA ASP A 176 -16.96 -5.76 -13.54
C ASP A 176 -16.03 -5.40 -12.36
N GLU A 177 -14.92 -6.12 -12.22
CA GLU A 177 -13.91 -5.88 -11.18
C GLU A 177 -13.25 -4.49 -11.29
N PHE A 178 -13.23 -3.88 -12.49
CA PHE A 178 -12.76 -2.50 -12.72
C PHE A 178 -13.79 -1.44 -12.34
N ARG A 179 -15.06 -1.85 -12.12
CA ARG A 179 -16.18 -0.95 -11.79
C ARG A 179 -16.66 -1.10 -10.35
N THR A 180 -15.86 -1.76 -9.50
CA THR A 180 -16.19 -1.90 -8.08
C THR A 180 -16.12 -0.55 -7.35
N PRO A 181 -16.93 -0.33 -6.31
CA PRO A 181 -16.89 0.91 -5.51
C PRO A 181 -15.50 1.24 -4.98
N ARG A 182 -14.73 0.21 -4.58
CA ARG A 182 -13.37 0.38 -4.06
C ARG A 182 -12.42 0.93 -5.14
N VAL A 183 -12.54 0.49 -6.39
CA VAL A 183 -11.72 1.01 -7.50
C VAL A 183 -12.07 2.48 -7.75
N ALA A 184 -13.36 2.83 -7.76
CA ALA A 184 -13.81 4.21 -7.93
C ALA A 184 -13.30 5.13 -6.81
N GLU A 185 -13.36 4.68 -5.55
CA GLU A 185 -12.86 5.40 -4.38
C GLU A 185 -11.35 5.67 -4.49
N ILE A 186 -10.55 4.67 -4.86
CA ILE A 186 -9.10 4.82 -5.02
C ILE A 186 -8.77 5.74 -6.21
N CYS A 187 -9.50 5.64 -7.32
CA CYS A 187 -9.36 6.55 -8.45
C CYS A 187 -9.63 8.01 -8.04
N ALA A 188 -10.69 8.26 -7.27
CA ALA A 188 -11.02 9.59 -6.77
C ALA A 188 -9.91 10.13 -5.84
N TYR A 189 -9.38 9.29 -4.96
CA TYR A 189 -8.23 9.65 -4.13
C TYR A 189 -7.00 10.03 -4.97
N LEU A 190 -6.64 9.22 -5.97
CA LEU A 190 -5.49 9.49 -6.84
C LEU A 190 -5.67 10.78 -7.66
N SER A 191 -6.89 11.12 -8.07
CA SER A 191 -7.22 12.40 -8.72
C SER A 191 -7.03 13.59 -7.79
N ALA A 192 -7.38 13.46 -6.51
CA ALA A 192 -7.26 14.55 -5.56
C ALA A 192 -5.80 14.89 -5.20
N LEU A 193 -4.84 14.06 -5.62
CA LEU A 193 -3.40 14.28 -5.42
C LEU A 193 -2.73 15.04 -6.59
N GLU A 194 -3.46 15.29 -7.68
CA GLU A 194 -3.01 16.06 -8.85
C GLU A 194 -3.29 17.56 -8.69
#